data_AF-G2P5S1-F1
#
_entry.id   AF-G2P5S1-F1
#
_cell.length_a   1.000
_cell.length_b   1.000
_cell.length_c   1.000
_cell.angle_alpha   90.00
_cell.angle_beta   90.00
_cell.angle_gamma   90.00
#
_symmetry.space_group_name_H-M   'P 1'
#
loop_
_entity.id
_entity.type
_entity.pdbx_description
1 polymer ?
#
loop_
_entity_poly.entity_id
_entity_poly.type
_entity_poly.pdbx_seq_one_letter_code
_entity_poly.pdbx_strand_id
1 'polypeptide(L)'
;MSAAGAHTGDRAGTEPSRTENVLTEAVVRDTVLTEAGLRKTETEGAGQGSTTAPHSAAGRTPGPTPGPGDGAEPRRLRFAALGDSLTEGLGDPAPGGGWRGWAALLAAATGPHPDEPVEFVNVSRSGALAADVADEQLVEARRARPHLASVVVGGNDTLRDSFDIHRVAEALDRTIGALRADGAVVLTACLPDPGRMLGLPSALARPLGRRMRAVNTVVHALSQRYEAVHVELGDHSWVAERRAWSVDRLHPSELGHRLLAREFHSALGARSVATGAPPSLELDGIAPSRAASAWWMATRGTRWIADRCTDLLPGLVALAALEWRHRLRGTAHLLEERDRRATLAALTAVTSGPAPALLPHPPAGSLTERPTPSSADPLAQQPAPAPAAPLSHPPADPLIADTPPPAATMAG
;
A
#
# COMPACT_ATOMS: atom_id res chain seq x y z
N MET A 1 -29.81 -36.07 59.99
CA MET A 1 -29.53 -36.60 58.63
C MET A 1 -28.82 -35.49 57.88
N SER A 2 -27.49 -35.46 57.83
CA SER A 2 -26.63 -35.91 56.68
C SER A 2 -27.14 -35.43 55.32
N ALA A 3 -26.38 -34.84 54.38
CA ALA A 3 -24.98 -34.41 54.28
C ALA A 3 -24.81 -33.61 52.95
N ALA A 4 -23.74 -32.78 52.86
CA ALA A 4 -22.97 -32.33 51.68
C ALA A 4 -23.71 -31.71 50.45
N GLY A 5 -23.21 -30.67 49.76
CA GLY A 5 -21.90 -30.04 49.76
C GLY A 5 -21.89 -28.77 48.88
N ALA A 6 -20.86 -27.95 49.08
CA ALA A 6 -20.62 -26.67 48.44
C ALA A 6 -20.11 -26.81 46.99
N HIS A 7 -20.33 -25.77 46.16
CA HIS A 7 -19.25 -25.17 45.37
C HIS A 7 -19.61 -23.79 44.80
N THR A 8 -18.79 -22.81 45.18
CA THR A 8 -18.54 -21.52 44.54
C THR A 8 -17.85 -21.73 43.18
N GLY A 9 -18.12 -20.86 42.21
CA GLY A 9 -17.52 -20.94 40.87
C GLY A 9 -17.66 -19.65 40.08
N ASP A 10 -16.68 -18.78 40.29
CA ASP A 10 -16.33 -17.59 39.52
C ASP A 10 -16.23 -17.90 38.01
N ARG A 11 -16.77 -17.04 37.13
CA ARG A 11 -16.58 -17.13 35.67
C ARG A 11 -15.93 -15.84 35.17
N ALA A 12 -14.60 -15.88 35.17
CA ALA A 12 -13.74 -14.94 34.47
C ALA A 12 -14.02 -14.94 32.97
N GLY A 13 -14.06 -13.73 32.40
CA GLY A 13 -14.10 -13.48 30.97
C GLY A 13 -12.81 -13.95 30.29
N THR A 14 -12.95 -14.48 29.07
CA THR A 14 -11.82 -14.88 28.24
C THR A 14 -11.55 -13.77 27.23
N GLU A 15 -10.47 -13.02 27.44
CA GLU A 15 -9.86 -12.16 26.42
C GLU A 15 -9.30 -13.02 25.26
N PRO A 16 -9.40 -12.59 23.99
CA PRO A 16 -8.71 -13.24 22.89
C PRO A 16 -7.18 -13.04 23.04
N SER A 17 -6.47 -14.15 23.11
CA SER A 17 -5.07 -14.23 23.52
C SER A 17 -4.07 -13.79 22.44
N ARG A 18 -3.09 -13.04 22.92
CA ARG A 18 -1.83 -12.53 22.35
C ARG A 18 -0.90 -13.57 21.68
N THR A 19 -1.38 -14.78 21.41
CA THR A 19 -0.57 -15.97 21.09
C THR A 19 -0.47 -16.23 19.59
N GLU A 20 -1.40 -15.74 18.77
CA GLU A 20 -1.36 -15.94 17.30
C GLU A 20 -0.29 -15.08 16.60
N ASN A 21 0.08 -13.92 17.14
CA ASN A 21 1.14 -13.07 16.57
C ASN A 21 2.56 -13.65 16.76
N VAL A 22 2.79 -14.51 17.76
CA VAL A 22 4.10 -15.11 18.03
C VAL A 22 4.44 -16.20 17.01
N LEU A 23 3.43 -16.88 16.46
CA LEU A 23 3.61 -17.92 15.44
C LEU A 23 4.01 -17.34 14.08
N THR A 24 3.53 -16.13 13.75
CA THR A 24 3.92 -15.43 12.51
C THR A 24 5.36 -14.93 12.57
N GLU A 25 5.84 -14.43 13.72
CA GLU A 25 7.26 -14.06 13.91
C GLU A 25 8.19 -15.29 13.93
N ALA A 26 7.75 -16.41 14.50
CA ALA A 26 8.57 -17.62 14.60
C ALA A 26 8.81 -18.30 13.25
N VAL A 27 7.79 -18.38 12.39
CA VAL A 27 7.91 -18.98 11.04
C VAL A 27 8.84 -18.16 10.13
N VAL A 28 8.86 -16.83 10.31
CA VAL A 28 9.79 -15.94 9.59
C VAL A 28 11.21 -16.05 10.14
N ARG A 29 11.40 -16.24 11.46
CA ARG A 29 12.73 -16.43 12.08
C ARG A 29 13.39 -17.77 11.79
N ASP A 30 12.64 -18.88 11.81
CA ASP A 30 13.21 -20.22 11.60
C ASP A 30 13.72 -20.45 10.16
N THR A 31 13.14 -19.74 9.19
CA THR A 31 13.63 -19.79 7.80
C THR A 31 14.99 -19.10 7.65
N VAL A 32 15.35 -18.16 8.52
CA VAL A 32 16.58 -17.33 8.42
C VAL A 32 17.78 -17.95 9.13
N LEU A 33 17.58 -18.78 10.17
CA LEU A 33 18.69 -19.34 10.95
C LEU A 33 19.38 -20.56 10.30
N THR A 34 18.78 -21.14 9.25
CA THR A 34 19.33 -22.35 8.61
C THR A 34 20.45 -22.03 7.59
N GLU A 35 20.64 -20.77 7.18
CA GLU A 35 21.65 -20.38 6.18
C GLU A 35 22.92 -19.70 6.74
N ALA A 36 22.97 -19.35 8.04
CA ALA A 36 24.05 -18.53 8.61
C ALA A 36 25.12 -19.28 9.43
N GLY A 37 25.25 -20.59 9.25
CA GLY A 37 26.15 -21.41 10.08
C GLY A 37 27.11 -22.29 9.28
N LEU A 38 28.24 -21.75 8.81
CA LEU A 38 29.57 -22.38 8.90
C LEU A 38 30.64 -21.51 8.21
N ARG A 39 31.52 -20.88 9.00
CA ARG A 39 32.99 -20.79 8.79
C ARG A 39 33.60 -19.86 9.85
N LYS A 40 34.11 -20.45 10.93
CA LYS A 40 35.14 -19.86 11.80
C LYS A 40 36.49 -20.38 11.34
N THR A 41 37.44 -19.49 11.10
CA THR A 41 38.87 -19.77 11.22
C THR A 41 39.54 -18.58 11.87
N GLU A 42 40.02 -18.79 13.09
CA GLU A 42 40.98 -17.94 13.81
C GLU A 42 42.37 -18.12 13.20
N THR A 43 43.17 -17.06 13.13
CA THR A 43 44.58 -17.11 13.58
C THR A 43 45.08 -15.70 13.93
N GLU A 44 45.59 -15.59 15.16
CA GLU A 44 46.48 -14.54 15.71
C GLU A 44 47.79 -14.45 14.89
N GLY A 45 48.67 -13.45 14.93
CA GLY A 45 48.90 -12.29 15.80
C GLY A 45 50.27 -11.65 15.44
N ALA A 46 50.72 -10.70 16.28
CA ALA A 46 51.98 -9.92 16.26
C ALA A 46 52.03 -8.74 15.27
N GLY A 47 52.37 -7.50 15.62
CA GLY A 47 53.00 -6.94 16.81
C GLY A 47 54.23 -6.13 16.39
N GLN A 48 54.25 -4.82 16.68
CA GLN A 48 55.39 -3.93 17.02
C GLN A 48 55.18 -2.51 16.49
N GLY A 49 55.38 -1.53 17.38
CA GLY A 49 55.28 -0.11 17.11
C GLY A 49 56.60 0.54 16.71
N SER A 50 56.55 1.82 16.32
CA SER A 50 57.60 2.80 16.61
C SER A 50 57.09 4.22 16.35
N THR A 51 57.41 5.10 17.28
CA THR A 51 57.27 6.56 17.25
C THR A 51 58.43 7.18 16.45
N THR A 52 58.19 8.27 15.69
CA THR A 52 58.98 9.55 15.65
C THR A 52 58.51 10.48 14.52
N ALA A 53 58.44 11.77 14.84
CA ALA A 53 58.00 12.92 14.02
C ALA A 53 59.11 13.47 13.08
N PRO A 54 59.06 14.74 12.61
CA PRO A 54 58.15 15.38 11.65
C PRO A 54 58.93 15.86 10.39
N HIS A 55 58.30 16.00 9.22
CA HIS A 55 58.92 16.69 8.08
C HIS A 55 58.02 17.74 7.41
N SER A 56 58.70 18.86 7.14
CA SER A 56 58.29 20.19 6.70
C SER A 56 57.32 20.32 5.54
N ALA A 57 56.62 21.46 5.61
CA ALA A 57 55.89 22.13 4.56
C ALA A 57 56.68 22.32 3.26
N ALA A 58 56.02 22.04 2.14
CA ALA A 58 56.30 22.64 0.84
C ALA A 58 54.96 23.01 0.22
N GLY A 59 54.81 24.31 -0.08
CA GLY A 59 53.59 24.91 -0.57
C GLY A 59 53.11 24.29 -1.88
N ARG A 60 51.80 24.05 -1.96
CA ARG A 60 51.06 23.90 -3.21
C ARG A 60 50.02 25.01 -3.26
N THR A 61 50.15 25.83 -4.28
CA THR A 61 49.25 26.88 -4.73
C THR A 61 47.79 26.42 -4.74
N PRO A 62 46.81 27.28 -4.38
CA PRO A 62 45.40 26.96 -4.56
C PRO A 62 45.11 26.83 -6.06
N GLY A 63 44.64 25.67 -6.49
CA GLY A 63 44.05 25.50 -7.82
C GLY A 63 42.78 26.35 -7.95
N PRO A 64 42.37 26.69 -9.18
CA PRO A 64 41.22 27.55 -9.41
C PRO A 64 39.97 26.95 -8.78
N THR A 65 39.27 27.76 -8.00
CA THR A 65 37.93 27.50 -7.46
C THR A 65 37.04 27.03 -8.61
N PRO A 66 36.35 25.88 -8.51
CA PRO A 66 35.31 25.56 -9.47
C PRO A 66 34.26 26.68 -9.37
N GLY A 67 33.98 27.33 -10.49
CA GLY A 67 32.90 28.31 -10.59
C GLY A 67 31.56 27.69 -10.21
N PRO A 68 30.54 28.51 -9.90
CA PRO A 68 29.20 27.99 -9.65
C PRO A 68 28.79 27.17 -10.87
N GLY A 69 28.69 25.85 -10.67
CA GLY A 69 28.34 24.92 -11.73
C GLY A 69 27.01 25.31 -12.36
N ASP A 70 26.94 25.10 -13.67
CA ASP A 70 25.80 25.34 -14.53
C ASP A 70 24.47 24.96 -13.85
N GLY A 71 23.47 25.85 -14.01
CA GLY A 71 22.15 25.76 -13.41
C GLY A 71 21.46 24.42 -13.63
N ALA A 72 21.69 23.48 -12.73
CA ALA A 72 20.80 22.36 -12.52
C ALA A 72 19.50 22.93 -11.95
N GLU A 73 18.50 23.13 -12.82
CA GLU A 73 17.11 23.30 -12.42
C GLU A 73 16.80 22.34 -11.26
N PRO A 74 16.18 22.81 -10.16
CA PRO A 74 15.83 21.93 -9.05
C PRO A 74 14.97 20.79 -9.57
N ARG A 75 15.51 19.58 -9.53
CA ARG A 75 14.86 18.39 -10.06
C ARG A 75 13.61 18.11 -9.23
N ARG A 76 12.42 18.31 -9.80
CA ARG A 76 11.15 18.02 -9.13
C ARG A 76 11.03 16.57 -8.70
N LEU A 77 10.55 16.35 -7.47
CA LEU A 77 10.18 15.03 -6.95
C LEU A 77 9.02 14.48 -7.79
N ARG A 78 9.05 13.18 -8.16
CA ARG A 78 8.02 12.53 -8.97
C ARG A 78 7.40 11.41 -8.17
N PHE A 79 6.08 11.36 -8.10
CA PHE A 79 5.34 10.33 -7.38
C PHE A 79 4.30 9.68 -8.31
N ALA A 80 4.40 8.36 -8.48
CA ALA A 80 3.40 7.58 -9.20
C ALA A 80 2.58 6.72 -8.22
N ALA A 81 1.25 6.81 -8.31
CA ALA A 81 0.35 6.01 -7.48
C ALA A 81 -0.32 4.90 -8.30
N LEU A 82 -0.09 3.66 -7.90
CA LEU A 82 -0.66 2.45 -8.48
C LEU A 82 -1.58 1.76 -7.48
N GLY A 83 -2.62 1.10 -7.99
CA GLY A 83 -3.54 0.32 -7.17
C GLY A 83 -4.97 0.34 -7.67
N ASP A 84 -5.89 0.22 -6.73
CA ASP A 84 -7.33 0.15 -6.98
C ASP A 84 -8.07 1.42 -6.51
N SER A 85 -9.37 1.29 -6.19
CA SER A 85 -10.23 2.39 -5.77
C SER A 85 -9.77 3.10 -4.49
N LEU A 86 -9.01 2.42 -3.62
CA LEU A 86 -8.39 3.06 -2.46
C LEU A 86 -7.37 4.12 -2.91
N THR A 87 -6.51 3.77 -3.86
CA THR A 87 -5.50 4.67 -4.42
C THR A 87 -6.10 5.70 -5.39
N GLU A 88 -7.20 5.35 -6.07
CA GLU A 88 -7.93 6.30 -6.91
C GLU A 88 -8.49 7.47 -6.09
N GLY A 89 -8.74 7.24 -4.80
CA GLY A 89 -9.23 8.27 -3.88
C GLY A 89 -10.74 8.25 -3.69
N LEU A 90 -11.39 7.13 -4.02
CA LEU A 90 -12.84 7.00 -3.92
C LEU A 90 -13.29 7.35 -2.49
N GLY A 91 -14.25 8.27 -2.38
CA GLY A 91 -14.75 8.80 -1.09
C GLY A 91 -14.16 10.15 -0.63
N ASP A 92 -13.23 10.72 -1.40
CA ASP A 92 -12.68 12.08 -1.19
C ASP A 92 -12.81 12.93 -2.48
N PRO A 93 -13.97 13.55 -2.75
CA PRO A 93 -14.23 14.26 -4.00
C PRO A 93 -13.38 15.54 -4.13
N ALA A 94 -12.78 15.74 -5.31
CA ALA A 94 -11.93 16.91 -5.58
C ALA A 94 -12.74 18.13 -6.09
N PRO A 95 -12.33 19.38 -5.76
CA PRO A 95 -12.86 20.58 -6.40
C PRO A 95 -12.56 20.54 -7.91
N GLY A 96 -13.60 20.46 -8.74
CA GLY A 96 -13.47 20.29 -10.20
C GLY A 96 -13.86 18.90 -10.73
N GLY A 97 -14.25 17.98 -9.84
CA GLY A 97 -14.68 16.63 -10.20
C GLY A 97 -13.57 15.59 -10.04
N GLY A 98 -13.96 14.32 -10.04
CA GLY A 98 -13.05 13.21 -9.74
C GLY A 98 -12.74 13.06 -8.25
N TRP A 99 -11.64 12.37 -7.96
CA TRP A 99 -11.23 11.98 -6.61
C TRP A 99 -9.84 12.54 -6.30
N ARG A 100 -9.65 13.05 -5.08
CA ARG A 100 -8.36 13.54 -4.59
C ARG A 100 -7.57 12.39 -3.98
N GLY A 101 -8.03 11.85 -2.86
CA GLY A 101 -7.48 10.64 -2.25
C GLY A 101 -6.16 10.82 -1.51
N TRP A 102 -5.78 9.78 -0.76
CA TRP A 102 -4.61 9.80 0.11
C TRP A 102 -3.29 10.06 -0.65
N ALA A 103 -3.15 9.54 -1.87
CA ALA A 103 -1.91 9.65 -2.63
C ALA A 103 -1.65 11.10 -3.08
N ALA A 104 -2.69 11.81 -3.53
CA ALA A 104 -2.58 13.24 -3.86
C ALA A 104 -2.32 14.09 -2.61
N LEU A 105 -3.00 13.79 -1.50
CA LEU A 105 -2.78 14.45 -0.21
C LEU A 105 -1.36 14.25 0.30
N LEU A 106 -0.81 13.04 0.14
CA LEU A 106 0.57 12.74 0.46
C LEU A 106 1.51 13.52 -0.46
N ALA A 107 1.30 13.49 -1.78
CA ALA A 107 2.13 14.20 -2.75
C ALA A 107 2.27 15.69 -2.40
N ALA A 108 1.17 16.34 -2.03
CA ALA A 108 1.16 17.75 -1.61
C ALA A 108 1.98 18.00 -0.33
N ALA A 109 2.06 17.03 0.57
CA ALA A 109 2.81 17.12 1.83
C ALA A 109 4.28 16.67 1.73
N THR A 110 4.66 15.93 0.68
CA THR A 110 6.01 15.34 0.56
C THR A 110 7.03 16.24 -0.15
N GLY A 111 6.62 17.44 -0.60
CA GLY A 111 7.53 18.37 -1.26
C GLY A 111 8.66 18.83 -0.32
N PRO A 112 9.92 18.91 -0.80
CA PRO A 112 11.06 19.36 0.03
C PRO A 112 10.94 20.85 0.42
N HIS A 113 10.18 21.63 -0.37
CA HIS A 113 9.83 23.01 -0.10
C HIS A 113 8.39 23.29 -0.56
N PRO A 114 7.63 24.18 0.09
CA PRO A 114 6.31 24.62 -0.38
C PRO A 114 6.29 25.13 -1.84
N ASP A 115 7.44 25.61 -2.33
CA ASP A 115 7.60 26.20 -3.66
C ASP A 115 8.05 25.18 -4.74
N GLU A 116 8.33 23.93 -4.36
CA GLU A 116 8.73 22.86 -5.29
C GLU A 116 7.67 21.75 -5.31
N PRO A 117 6.64 21.87 -6.18
CA PRO A 117 5.55 20.91 -6.22
C PRO A 117 6.04 19.55 -6.73
N VAL A 118 5.55 18.48 -6.09
CA VAL A 118 5.75 17.10 -6.53
C VAL A 118 4.98 16.88 -7.84
N GLU A 119 5.67 16.38 -8.85
CA GLU A 119 5.07 15.87 -10.08
C GLU A 119 4.36 14.55 -9.78
N PHE A 120 3.04 14.63 -9.60
CA PHE A 120 2.20 13.51 -9.21
C PHE A 120 1.43 12.92 -10.40
N VAL A 121 1.44 11.60 -10.52
CA VAL A 121 0.58 10.86 -11.45
C VAL A 121 -0.15 9.74 -10.71
N ASN A 122 -1.46 9.67 -10.88
CA ASN A 122 -2.27 8.57 -10.39
C ASN A 122 -2.67 7.68 -11.57
N VAL A 123 -2.17 6.45 -11.61
CA VAL A 123 -2.49 5.45 -12.65
C VAL A 123 -3.41 4.34 -12.12
N SER A 124 -3.84 4.45 -10.86
CA SER A 124 -4.75 3.49 -10.24
C SER A 124 -6.13 3.49 -10.90
N ARG A 125 -6.83 2.35 -10.79
CA ARG A 125 -8.16 2.16 -11.39
C ARG A 125 -9.07 1.37 -10.47
N SER A 126 -10.27 1.86 -10.24
CA SER A 126 -11.29 1.17 -9.45
C SER A 126 -11.50 -0.27 -9.90
N GLY A 127 -11.40 -1.20 -8.95
CA GLY A 127 -11.61 -2.62 -9.20
C GLY A 127 -10.40 -3.38 -9.74
N ALA A 128 -9.26 -2.71 -9.92
CA ALA A 128 -8.01 -3.33 -10.36
C ALA A 128 -7.59 -4.49 -9.45
N LEU A 129 -7.11 -5.55 -10.09
CA LEU A 129 -6.47 -6.70 -9.49
C LEU A 129 -4.95 -6.50 -9.46
N ALA A 130 -4.24 -7.31 -8.67
CA ALA A 130 -2.77 -7.26 -8.65
C ALA A 130 -2.16 -7.48 -10.05
N ALA A 131 -2.78 -8.35 -10.86
CA ALA A 131 -2.37 -8.59 -12.25
C ALA A 131 -2.53 -7.34 -13.13
N ASP A 132 -3.66 -6.62 -13.05
CA ASP A 132 -3.89 -5.38 -13.81
C ASP A 132 -2.83 -4.32 -13.46
N VAL A 133 -2.44 -4.27 -12.19
CA VAL A 133 -1.36 -3.38 -11.74
C VAL A 133 -0.03 -3.77 -12.38
N ALA A 134 0.33 -5.05 -12.37
CA ALA A 134 1.59 -5.54 -12.91
C ALA A 134 1.68 -5.41 -14.44
N ASP A 135 0.58 -5.67 -15.15
CA ASP A 135 0.58 -5.81 -16.60
C ASP A 135 0.31 -4.46 -17.31
N GLU A 136 -0.46 -3.56 -16.68
CA GLU A 136 -0.85 -2.28 -17.29
C GLU A 136 -0.32 -1.06 -16.52
N GLN A 137 -0.68 -0.93 -15.24
CA GLN A 137 -0.37 0.28 -14.47
C GLN A 137 1.15 0.47 -14.26
N LEU A 138 1.90 -0.62 -14.10
CA LEU A 138 3.35 -0.59 -13.97
C LEU A 138 4.01 0.07 -15.19
N VAL A 139 3.56 -0.27 -16.40
CA VAL A 139 4.09 0.31 -17.64
C VAL A 139 3.83 1.82 -17.67
N GLU A 140 2.63 2.25 -17.29
CA GLU A 140 2.26 3.67 -17.21
C GLU A 140 3.06 4.42 -16.15
N ALA A 141 3.20 3.85 -14.95
CA ALA A 141 3.96 4.44 -13.85
C ALA A 141 5.45 4.61 -14.20
N ARG A 142 6.08 3.60 -14.83
CA ARG A 142 7.51 3.67 -15.20
C ARG A 142 7.81 4.79 -16.20
N ARG A 143 6.86 5.19 -17.06
CA ARG A 143 7.01 6.33 -17.98
C ARG A 143 7.23 7.66 -17.25
N ALA A 144 6.60 7.83 -16.09
CA ALA A 144 6.77 9.01 -15.25
C ALA A 144 8.13 9.02 -14.52
N ARG A 145 8.91 7.94 -14.58
CA ARG A 145 10.19 7.78 -13.86
C ARG A 145 10.08 8.25 -12.39
N PRO A 146 9.19 7.65 -11.59
CA PRO A 146 8.93 8.08 -10.22
C PRO A 146 10.15 7.99 -9.31
N HIS A 147 10.29 8.92 -8.38
CA HIS A 147 11.19 8.78 -7.23
C HIS A 147 10.46 8.07 -6.08
N LEU A 148 9.15 8.32 -5.95
CA LEU A 148 8.24 7.63 -5.04
C LEU A 148 7.23 6.84 -5.87
N ALA A 149 6.90 5.62 -5.45
CA ALA A 149 5.81 4.87 -6.08
C ALA A 149 4.97 4.16 -5.02
N SER A 150 3.64 4.23 -5.08
CA SER A 150 2.78 3.46 -4.18
C SER A 150 2.17 2.28 -4.90
N VAL A 151 2.16 1.11 -4.25
CA VAL A 151 1.49 -0.09 -4.73
C VAL A 151 0.60 -0.60 -3.60
N VAL A 152 -0.69 -0.28 -3.69
CA VAL A 152 -1.71 -0.71 -2.72
C VAL A 152 -2.86 -1.36 -3.50
N VAL A 153 -2.91 -2.70 -3.45
CA VAL A 153 -3.85 -3.55 -4.21
C VAL A 153 -3.97 -4.90 -3.51
N GLY A 154 -4.96 -5.71 -3.91
CA GLY A 154 -5.15 -7.08 -3.44
C GLY A 154 -6.51 -7.31 -2.77
N GLY A 155 -7.16 -6.25 -2.28
CA GLY A 155 -8.49 -6.32 -1.70
C GLY A 155 -9.52 -6.85 -2.71
N ASN A 156 -9.49 -6.33 -3.94
CA ASN A 156 -10.37 -6.78 -5.03
C ASN A 156 -10.11 -8.24 -5.43
N ASP A 157 -8.87 -8.71 -5.40
CA ASP A 157 -8.53 -10.11 -5.71
C ASP A 157 -9.25 -11.07 -4.75
N THR A 158 -9.29 -10.75 -3.45
CA THR A 158 -9.95 -11.62 -2.44
C THR A 158 -11.42 -11.85 -2.72
N LEU A 159 -12.06 -10.90 -3.42
CA LEU A 159 -13.48 -10.90 -3.74
C LEU A 159 -13.81 -11.70 -5.02
N ARG A 160 -12.82 -12.04 -5.83
CA ARG A 160 -13.04 -12.79 -7.09
C ARG A 160 -13.12 -14.28 -6.83
N ASP A 161 -13.96 -14.98 -7.60
CA ASP A 161 -13.99 -16.45 -7.56
C ASP A 161 -12.63 -17.04 -7.99
N SER A 162 -11.99 -16.41 -8.97
CA SER A 162 -10.67 -16.74 -9.53
C SER A 162 -9.47 -16.45 -8.62
N PHE A 163 -9.68 -16.10 -7.35
CA PHE A 163 -8.61 -15.79 -6.41
C PHE A 163 -7.57 -16.91 -6.35
N ASP A 164 -6.33 -16.55 -6.65
CA ASP A 164 -5.15 -17.41 -6.58
C ASP A 164 -4.00 -16.61 -5.96
N ILE A 165 -3.58 -17.01 -4.76
CA ILE A 165 -2.51 -16.33 -4.03
C ILE A 165 -1.17 -16.39 -4.76
N HIS A 166 -0.91 -17.40 -5.60
CA HIS A 166 0.32 -17.46 -6.39
C HIS A 166 0.37 -16.33 -7.41
N ARG A 167 -0.74 -16.12 -8.14
CA ARG A 167 -0.84 -15.05 -9.13
C ARG A 167 -0.73 -13.66 -8.48
N VAL A 168 -1.36 -13.48 -7.33
CA VAL A 168 -1.26 -12.23 -6.56
C VAL A 168 0.19 -11.99 -6.12
N ALA A 169 0.86 -13.01 -5.58
CA ALA A 169 2.25 -12.90 -5.14
C ALA A 169 3.20 -12.58 -6.30
N GLU A 170 3.09 -13.28 -7.42
CA GLU A 170 3.90 -13.03 -8.61
C GLU A 170 3.67 -11.61 -9.14
N ALA A 171 2.43 -11.14 -9.20
CA ALA A 171 2.12 -9.81 -9.71
C ALA A 171 2.66 -8.69 -8.79
N LEU A 172 2.52 -8.86 -7.47
CA LEU A 172 3.09 -7.93 -6.48
C LEU A 172 4.62 -7.93 -6.54
N ASP A 173 5.25 -9.10 -6.61
CA ASP A 173 6.71 -9.24 -6.71
C ASP A 173 7.25 -8.56 -7.98
N ARG A 174 6.63 -8.81 -9.14
CA ARG A 174 6.98 -8.13 -10.40
C ARG A 174 6.87 -6.61 -10.29
N THR A 175 5.78 -6.11 -9.73
CA THR A 175 5.51 -4.67 -9.65
C THR A 175 6.48 -3.97 -8.70
N ILE A 176 6.59 -4.46 -7.47
CA ILE A 176 7.45 -3.86 -6.44
C ILE A 176 8.91 -4.02 -6.85
N GLY A 177 9.30 -5.21 -7.34
CA GLY A 177 10.65 -5.49 -7.79
C GLY A 177 11.09 -4.58 -8.95
N ALA A 178 10.25 -4.38 -9.96
CA ALA A 178 10.56 -3.49 -11.08
C ALA A 178 10.72 -2.02 -10.65
N LEU A 179 9.81 -1.52 -9.80
CA LEU A 179 9.90 -0.14 -9.29
C LEU A 179 11.14 0.07 -8.42
N ARG A 180 11.53 -0.93 -7.61
CA ARG A 180 12.77 -0.88 -6.82
C ARG A 180 14.02 -1.00 -7.66
N ALA A 181 14.02 -1.86 -8.68
CA ALA A 181 15.13 -1.99 -9.64
C ALA A 181 15.34 -0.68 -10.40
N ASP A 182 14.25 0.03 -10.69
CA ASP A 182 14.30 1.38 -11.23
C ASP A 182 14.86 2.40 -10.25
N GLY A 183 14.90 2.12 -8.94
CA GLY A 183 15.38 3.02 -7.89
C GLY A 183 14.31 3.90 -7.25
N ALA A 184 13.03 3.59 -7.40
CA ALA A 184 11.95 4.27 -6.67
C ALA A 184 11.90 3.80 -5.21
N VAL A 185 11.55 4.69 -4.28
CA VAL A 185 11.09 4.29 -2.94
C VAL A 185 9.64 3.82 -3.08
N VAL A 186 9.40 2.55 -2.75
CA VAL A 186 8.06 1.96 -2.89
C VAL A 186 7.30 2.03 -1.58
N LEU A 187 6.06 2.47 -1.62
CA LEU A 187 5.11 2.52 -0.51
C LEU A 187 4.07 1.42 -0.68
N THR A 188 3.74 0.68 0.37
CA THR A 188 2.70 -0.35 0.33
C THR A 188 2.03 -0.53 1.70
N ALA A 189 0.91 -1.23 1.75
CA ALA A 189 0.16 -1.44 2.97
C ALA A 189 -0.54 -2.79 3.02
N CYS A 190 -0.61 -3.38 4.21
CA CYS A 190 -1.55 -4.45 4.51
C CYS A 190 -2.97 -3.88 4.58
N LEU A 191 -3.95 -4.51 3.94
CA LEU A 191 -5.33 -4.00 3.90
C LEU A 191 -6.24 -4.71 4.90
N PRO A 192 -7.29 -4.02 5.41
CA PRO A 192 -8.29 -4.62 6.28
C PRO A 192 -9.12 -5.69 5.57
N ASP A 193 -9.63 -6.66 6.34
CA ASP A 193 -10.51 -7.73 5.82
C ASP A 193 -11.82 -7.13 5.27
N PRO A 194 -12.08 -7.23 3.95
CA PRO A 194 -13.28 -6.67 3.35
C PRO A 194 -14.56 -7.33 3.90
N GLY A 195 -14.51 -8.60 4.30
CA GLY A 195 -15.65 -9.28 4.91
C GLY A 195 -16.02 -8.69 6.27
N ARG A 196 -15.03 -8.28 7.06
CA ARG A 196 -15.23 -7.57 8.33
C ARG A 196 -15.75 -6.16 8.10
N MET A 197 -15.18 -5.43 7.14
CA MET A 197 -15.59 -4.05 6.83
C MET A 197 -17.04 -3.95 6.37
N LEU A 198 -17.46 -4.88 5.50
CA LEU A 198 -18.83 -4.97 4.98
C LEU A 198 -19.82 -5.58 5.98
N GLY A 199 -19.35 -6.00 7.17
CA GLY A 199 -20.20 -6.62 8.19
C GLY A 199 -20.85 -7.93 7.73
N LEU A 200 -20.16 -8.71 6.90
CA LEU A 200 -20.73 -9.93 6.33
C LEU A 200 -20.94 -11.02 7.40
N PRO A 201 -21.92 -11.91 7.21
CA PRO A 201 -22.07 -13.09 8.05
C PRO A 201 -20.77 -13.90 8.12
N SER A 202 -20.54 -14.58 9.25
CA SER A 202 -19.28 -15.33 9.49
C SER A 202 -18.96 -16.37 8.41
N ALA A 203 -19.96 -16.87 7.68
CA ALA A 203 -19.76 -17.80 6.57
C ALA A 203 -19.09 -17.18 5.35
N LEU A 204 -19.23 -15.87 5.16
CA LEU A 204 -18.57 -15.11 4.10
C LEU A 204 -17.32 -14.40 4.62
N ALA A 205 -17.41 -13.81 5.81
CA ALA A 205 -16.28 -13.08 6.39
C ALA A 205 -15.05 -13.96 6.63
N ARG A 206 -15.22 -15.22 7.06
CA ARG A 206 -14.08 -16.13 7.32
C ARG A 206 -13.26 -16.48 6.08
N PRO A 207 -13.84 -16.96 4.97
CA PRO A 207 -13.06 -17.26 3.78
C PRO A 207 -12.41 -16.00 3.19
N LEU A 208 -13.10 -14.84 3.19
CA LEU A 208 -12.51 -13.58 2.74
C LEU A 208 -11.36 -13.14 3.64
N GLY A 209 -11.51 -13.24 4.96
CA GLY A 209 -10.44 -12.96 5.91
C GLY A 209 -9.24 -13.90 5.74
N ARG A 210 -9.43 -15.18 5.41
CA ARG A 210 -8.33 -16.09 5.06
C ARG A 210 -7.59 -15.62 3.81
N ARG A 211 -8.31 -15.24 2.76
CA ARG A 211 -7.73 -14.69 1.53
C ARG A 211 -6.97 -13.39 1.79
N MET A 212 -7.54 -12.47 2.57
CA MET A 212 -6.90 -11.19 2.90
C MET A 212 -5.64 -11.41 3.76
N ARG A 213 -5.67 -12.33 4.72
CA ARG A 213 -4.46 -12.71 5.48
C ARG A 213 -3.37 -13.25 4.57
N ALA A 214 -3.72 -14.08 3.59
CA ALA A 214 -2.76 -14.59 2.61
C ALA A 214 -2.11 -13.45 1.81
N VAL A 215 -2.91 -12.51 1.31
CA VAL A 215 -2.43 -11.31 0.59
C VAL A 215 -1.53 -10.46 1.50
N ASN A 216 -1.96 -10.13 2.72
CA ASN A 216 -1.16 -9.35 3.66
C ASN A 216 0.16 -10.02 4.04
N THR A 217 0.17 -11.36 4.17
CA THR A 217 1.42 -12.11 4.42
C THR A 217 2.41 -11.92 3.28
N VAL A 218 1.94 -11.97 2.02
CA VAL A 218 2.75 -11.70 0.82
C VAL A 218 3.24 -10.25 0.80
N VAL A 219 2.36 -9.28 1.01
CA VAL A 219 2.72 -7.85 1.06
C VAL A 219 3.79 -7.59 2.12
N HIS A 220 3.66 -8.19 3.31
CA HIS A 220 4.63 -8.06 4.38
C HIS A 220 6.00 -8.64 3.98
N ALA A 221 6.03 -9.85 3.43
CA ALA A 221 7.28 -10.49 2.99
C ALA A 221 7.97 -9.70 1.87
N LEU A 222 7.21 -9.22 0.88
CA LEU A 222 7.75 -8.40 -0.20
C LEU A 222 8.22 -7.03 0.31
N SER A 223 7.52 -6.44 1.29
CA SER A 223 7.96 -5.18 1.92
C SER A 223 9.33 -5.33 2.56
N GLN A 224 9.59 -6.44 3.25
CA GLN A 224 10.90 -6.74 3.82
C GLN A 224 11.95 -6.99 2.74
N ARG A 225 11.63 -7.85 1.75
CA ARG A 225 12.55 -8.23 0.66
C ARG A 225 13.02 -7.03 -0.16
N TYR A 226 12.13 -6.06 -0.38
CA TYR A 226 12.36 -4.92 -1.25
C TYR A 226 12.61 -3.59 -0.51
N GLU A 227 12.65 -3.63 0.83
CA GLU A 227 12.75 -2.45 1.69
C GLU A 227 11.69 -1.38 1.40
N ALA A 228 10.45 -1.81 1.13
CA ALA A 228 9.34 -0.90 0.91
C ALA A 228 8.94 -0.18 2.21
N VAL A 229 8.45 1.05 2.09
CA VAL A 229 7.81 1.79 3.17
C VAL A 229 6.45 1.17 3.41
N HIS A 230 6.32 0.44 4.51
CA HIS A 230 5.15 -0.36 4.83
C HIS A 230 4.28 0.30 5.90
N VAL A 231 2.97 0.36 5.66
CA VAL A 231 1.96 0.75 6.64
C VAL A 231 1.05 -0.44 6.95
N GLU A 232 0.92 -0.79 8.24
CA GLU A 232 -0.02 -1.82 8.68
C GLU A 232 -1.41 -1.19 8.84
N LEU A 233 -2.21 -1.21 7.77
CA LEU A 233 -3.56 -0.68 7.79
C LEU A 233 -4.58 -1.74 8.26
N GLY A 234 -4.28 -3.04 8.20
CA GLY A 234 -5.26 -4.11 8.47
C GLY A 234 -5.90 -4.04 9.85
N ASP A 235 -5.08 -3.74 10.86
CA ASP A 235 -5.48 -3.67 12.27
C ASP A 235 -5.32 -2.25 12.86
N HIS A 236 -5.18 -1.23 12.01
CA HIS A 236 -4.97 0.13 12.47
C HIS A 236 -6.17 0.66 13.27
N SER A 237 -5.90 1.42 14.33
CA SER A 237 -6.92 1.91 15.28
C SER A 237 -8.06 2.68 14.58
N TRP A 238 -7.73 3.53 13.60
CA TRP A 238 -8.72 4.30 12.86
C TRP A 238 -9.60 3.47 11.92
N VAL A 239 -9.25 2.21 11.59
CA VAL A 239 -10.15 1.33 10.82
C VAL A 239 -11.47 1.10 11.57
N ALA A 240 -11.46 1.13 12.90
CA ALA A 240 -12.68 1.05 13.70
C ALA A 240 -13.50 2.35 13.69
N GLU A 241 -12.91 3.48 13.26
CA GLU A 241 -13.58 4.78 13.25
C GLU A 241 -14.55 4.88 12.08
N ARG A 242 -15.85 4.82 12.38
CA ARG A 242 -16.92 4.89 11.37
C ARG A 242 -16.89 6.15 10.50
N ARG A 243 -16.28 7.25 10.95
CA ARG A 243 -16.17 8.51 10.20
C ARG A 243 -15.03 8.48 9.18
N ALA A 244 -14.05 7.59 9.35
CA ALA A 244 -12.97 7.39 8.39
C ALA A 244 -13.43 6.62 7.13
N TRP A 245 -14.68 6.16 7.10
CA TRP A 245 -15.25 5.40 5.99
C TRP A 245 -16.41 6.15 5.35
N SER A 246 -16.49 6.03 4.03
CA SER A 246 -17.60 6.48 3.21
C SER A 246 -18.88 5.69 3.52
N VAL A 247 -19.99 6.12 2.89
CA VAL A 247 -21.32 5.52 3.11
C VAL A 247 -21.39 4.04 2.78
N ASP A 248 -20.52 3.56 1.88
CA ASP A 248 -20.43 2.15 1.48
C ASP A 248 -19.66 1.26 2.48
N ARG A 249 -19.06 1.85 3.52
CA ARG A 249 -18.24 1.15 4.54
C ARG A 249 -17.01 0.43 3.99
N LEU A 250 -16.66 0.65 2.73
CA LEU A 250 -15.54 -0.01 2.06
C LEU A 250 -14.45 0.99 1.70
N HIS A 251 -14.83 2.16 1.17
CA HIS A 251 -13.87 3.17 0.77
C HIS A 251 -13.66 4.20 1.88
N PRO A 252 -12.44 4.72 2.08
CA PRO A 252 -12.22 5.77 3.06
C PRO A 252 -13.05 7.01 2.71
N SER A 253 -13.48 7.75 3.73
CA SER A 253 -13.95 9.13 3.54
C SER A 253 -12.74 10.06 3.36
N GLU A 254 -12.96 11.35 3.13
CA GLU A 254 -11.89 12.37 3.22
C GLU A 254 -11.03 12.21 4.48
N LEU A 255 -11.66 12.00 5.65
CA LEU A 255 -10.94 11.78 6.90
C LEU A 255 -10.03 10.55 6.82
N GLY A 256 -10.55 9.42 6.30
CA GLY A 256 -9.77 8.20 6.16
C GLY A 256 -8.61 8.35 5.17
N HIS A 257 -8.81 9.06 4.06
CA HIS A 257 -7.73 9.39 3.11
C HIS A 257 -6.64 10.26 3.75
N ARG A 258 -7.02 11.26 4.54
CA ARG A 258 -6.07 12.11 5.28
C ARG A 258 -5.30 11.32 6.35
N LEU A 259 -5.96 10.42 7.07
CA LEU A 259 -5.33 9.53 8.04
C LEU A 259 -4.32 8.61 7.35
N LEU A 260 -4.69 7.96 6.25
CA LEU A 260 -3.78 7.11 5.48
C LEU A 260 -2.59 7.90 4.92
N ALA A 261 -2.82 9.10 4.40
CA ALA A 261 -1.75 9.99 3.94
C ALA A 261 -0.77 10.34 5.09
N ARG A 262 -1.28 10.58 6.31
CA ARG A 262 -0.45 10.85 7.49
C ARG A 262 0.37 9.64 7.95
N GLU A 263 -0.18 8.43 7.85
CA GLU A 263 0.56 7.20 8.17
C GLU A 263 1.75 7.02 7.23
N PHE A 264 1.51 7.15 5.91
CA PHE A 264 2.61 7.09 4.93
C PHE A 264 3.59 8.25 5.07
N HIS A 265 3.12 9.47 5.35
CA HIS A 265 3.99 10.61 5.62
C HIS A 265 4.91 10.34 6.82
N SER A 266 4.35 9.81 7.92
CA SER A 266 5.14 9.47 9.11
C SER A 266 6.17 8.37 8.82
N ALA A 267 5.77 7.35 8.06
CA ALA A 267 6.67 6.27 7.64
C ALA A 267 7.80 6.77 6.72
N LEU A 268 7.52 7.72 5.82
CA LEU A 268 8.54 8.38 5.00
C LEU A 268 9.45 9.30 5.82
N GLY A 269 8.89 10.02 6.79
CA GLY A 269 9.64 10.89 7.70
C GLY A 269 10.64 10.11 8.56
N ALA A 270 10.26 8.91 9.02
CA ALA A 270 11.17 8.00 9.73
C ALA A 270 12.38 7.55 8.88
N ARG A 271 12.28 7.66 7.55
CA ARG A 271 13.38 7.39 6.61
C ARG A 271 14.05 8.66 6.08
N SER A 272 13.68 9.82 6.62
CA SER A 272 14.13 11.13 6.15
C SER A 272 13.86 11.37 4.66
N VAL A 273 12.79 10.78 4.11
CA VAL A 273 12.35 10.96 2.72
C VAL A 273 11.34 12.11 2.61
N ALA A 274 10.46 12.25 3.61
CA ALA A 274 9.51 13.35 3.71
C ALA A 274 9.90 14.27 4.87
N THR A 275 10.20 15.54 4.59
CA THR A 275 10.60 16.53 5.61
C THR A 275 9.58 17.66 5.77
N GLY A 276 8.48 17.63 5.01
CA GLY A 276 7.41 18.61 5.06
C GLY A 276 6.51 18.48 6.29
N ALA A 277 5.54 19.39 6.39
CA ALA A 277 4.48 19.28 7.38
C ALA A 277 3.55 18.10 7.03
N PRO A 278 3.08 17.32 8.02
CA PRO A 278 2.17 16.22 7.74
C PRO A 278 0.87 16.71 7.10
N PRO A 279 0.20 15.88 6.27
CA PRO A 279 -1.10 16.23 5.71
C PRO A 279 -2.09 16.71 6.78
N SER A 280 -2.79 17.81 6.52
CA SER A 280 -3.79 18.35 7.45
C SER A 280 -4.93 17.35 7.67
N LEU A 281 -5.45 17.29 8.90
CA LEU A 281 -6.69 16.57 9.22
C LEU A 281 -7.92 17.47 9.18
N GLU A 282 -7.74 18.77 8.91
CA GLU A 282 -8.87 19.66 8.68
C GLU A 282 -9.58 19.23 7.41
N LEU A 283 -10.90 19.04 7.51
CA LEU A 283 -11.73 18.64 6.39
C LEU A 283 -12.08 19.90 5.58
N ASP A 284 -11.70 19.90 4.31
CA ASP A 284 -11.94 20.99 3.36
C ASP A 284 -12.74 20.50 2.13
N GLY A 285 -13.00 19.20 2.05
CA GLY A 285 -13.80 18.59 1.01
C GLY A 285 -15.28 18.92 1.18
N ILE A 286 -15.98 19.00 0.06
CA ILE A 286 -17.42 19.14 0.05
C ILE A 286 -18.00 17.78 0.43
N ALA A 287 -18.41 17.63 1.69
CA ALA A 287 -19.09 16.42 2.14
C ALA A 287 -20.31 16.17 1.23
N PRO A 288 -20.42 15.00 0.58
CA PRO A 288 -21.52 14.74 -0.33
C PRO A 288 -22.83 14.83 0.45
N SER A 289 -23.80 15.57 -0.09
CA SER A 289 -25.13 15.64 0.51
C SER A 289 -25.74 14.23 0.63
N ARG A 290 -26.69 14.04 1.55
CA ARG A 290 -27.39 12.73 1.67
C ARG A 290 -28.03 12.31 0.34
N ALA A 291 -28.51 13.28 -0.45
CA ALA A 291 -29.06 13.05 -1.78
C ALA A 291 -27.99 12.66 -2.79
N ALA A 292 -26.82 13.30 -2.79
CA ALA A 292 -25.68 12.92 -3.65
C ALA A 292 -25.14 11.53 -3.30
N SER A 293 -25.09 11.19 -2.01
CA SER A 293 -24.71 9.86 -1.53
C SER A 293 -25.73 8.80 -1.95
N ALA A 294 -27.03 9.10 -1.83
CA ALA A 294 -28.10 8.21 -2.29
C ALA A 294 -28.10 8.04 -3.82
N TRP A 295 -27.86 9.11 -4.57
CA TRP A 295 -27.77 9.09 -6.02
C TRP A 295 -26.53 8.34 -6.51
N TRP A 296 -25.38 8.49 -5.83
CA TRP A 296 -24.18 7.70 -6.11
C TRP A 296 -24.45 6.20 -5.89
N MET A 297 -25.08 5.83 -4.77
CA MET A 297 -25.52 4.44 -4.53
C MET A 297 -26.48 3.96 -5.64
N ALA A 298 -27.38 4.83 -6.09
CA ALA A 298 -28.40 4.50 -7.09
C ALA A 298 -27.89 4.44 -8.54
N THR A 299 -26.73 5.01 -8.87
CA THR A 299 -26.21 5.11 -10.25
C THR A 299 -24.88 4.36 -10.45
N ARG A 300 -23.86 4.71 -9.67
CA ARG A 300 -22.54 4.07 -9.71
C ARG A 300 -22.52 2.80 -8.85
N GLY A 301 -23.18 2.85 -7.70
CA GLY A 301 -23.38 1.70 -6.83
C GLY A 301 -24.21 0.60 -7.48
N THR A 302 -25.25 0.92 -8.25
CA THR A 302 -26.09 -0.08 -8.94
C THR A 302 -25.38 -0.80 -10.07
N ARG A 303 -24.55 -0.11 -10.88
CA ARG A 303 -23.73 -0.77 -11.91
C ARG A 303 -22.64 -1.64 -11.28
N TRP A 304 -21.97 -1.15 -10.23
CA TRP A 304 -21.03 -1.96 -9.46
C TRP A 304 -21.72 -3.17 -8.82
N ILE A 305 -22.88 -3.00 -8.17
CA ILE A 305 -23.69 -4.09 -7.61
C ILE A 305 -24.11 -5.07 -8.73
N ALA A 306 -24.56 -4.59 -9.89
CA ALA A 306 -24.99 -5.45 -10.99
C ALA A 306 -23.84 -6.28 -11.57
N ASP A 307 -22.67 -5.66 -11.81
CA ASP A 307 -21.47 -6.35 -12.28
C ASP A 307 -20.96 -7.35 -11.22
N ARG A 308 -21.12 -7.05 -9.92
CA ARG A 308 -20.79 -7.96 -8.81
C ARG A 308 -21.84 -9.05 -8.60
N CYS A 309 -23.09 -8.85 -8.98
CA CYS A 309 -24.13 -9.87 -8.88
C CYS A 309 -23.89 -11.06 -9.81
N THR A 310 -23.23 -10.83 -10.96
CA THR A 310 -22.92 -11.88 -11.95
C THR A 310 -21.52 -12.46 -11.77
N ASP A 311 -20.55 -11.65 -11.33
CA ASP A 311 -19.14 -12.07 -11.22
C ASP A 311 -18.75 -12.51 -9.80
N LEU A 312 -19.37 -11.95 -8.75
CA LEU A 312 -18.91 -12.10 -7.36
C LEU A 312 -19.89 -12.90 -6.49
N LEU A 313 -21.21 -12.72 -6.63
CA LEU A 313 -22.19 -13.43 -5.80
C LEU A 313 -22.13 -14.95 -5.93
N PRO A 314 -22.02 -15.58 -7.11
CA PRO A 314 -21.94 -17.03 -7.22
C PRO A 314 -20.72 -17.61 -6.48
N GLY A 315 -19.54 -16.99 -6.64
CA GLY A 315 -18.31 -17.38 -5.96
C GLY A 315 -18.39 -17.21 -4.44
N LEU A 316 -18.94 -16.08 -3.97
CA LEU A 316 -19.18 -15.86 -2.54
C LEU A 316 -20.14 -16.89 -1.94
N VAL A 317 -21.23 -17.22 -2.63
CA VAL A 317 -22.17 -18.26 -2.19
C VAL A 317 -21.49 -19.62 -2.14
N ALA A 318 -20.67 -19.97 -3.14
CA ALA A 318 -19.91 -21.21 -3.16
C ALA A 318 -18.92 -21.29 -1.99
N LEU A 319 -18.20 -20.20 -1.69
CA LEU A 319 -17.31 -20.09 -0.53
C LEU A 319 -18.06 -20.28 0.78
N ALA A 320 -19.21 -19.62 0.95
CA ALA A 320 -20.04 -19.75 2.13
C ALA A 320 -20.56 -21.19 2.32
N ALA A 321 -21.00 -21.83 1.23
CA ALA A 321 -21.49 -23.20 1.25
C ALA A 321 -20.38 -24.19 1.62
N LEU A 322 -19.18 -24.01 1.06
CA LEU A 322 -17.99 -24.80 1.39
C LEU A 322 -17.61 -24.64 2.86
N GLU A 323 -17.52 -23.40 3.32
CA GLU A 323 -17.21 -23.04 4.72
C GLU A 323 -18.23 -23.64 5.69
N TRP A 324 -19.51 -23.58 5.35
CA TRP A 324 -20.58 -24.16 6.16
C TRP A 324 -20.49 -25.69 6.21
N ARG A 325 -20.26 -26.35 5.07
CA ARG A 325 -20.08 -27.80 4.98
C ARG A 325 -18.91 -28.31 5.82
N HIS A 326 -17.76 -27.64 5.76
CA HIS A 326 -16.60 -28.01 6.57
C HIS A 326 -16.85 -27.82 8.06
N ARG A 327 -17.56 -26.75 8.45
CA ARG A 327 -17.94 -26.52 9.85
C ARG A 327 -18.90 -27.56 10.38
N LEU A 328 -19.96 -27.91 9.64
CA LEU A 328 -20.88 -28.98 10.03
C LEU A 328 -20.18 -30.33 10.22
N ARG A 329 -19.10 -30.57 9.46
CA ARG A 329 -18.29 -31.79 9.53
C ARG A 329 -17.15 -31.72 10.54
N GLY A 330 -16.95 -30.60 11.24
CA GLY A 330 -15.80 -30.41 12.15
C GLY A 330 -14.42 -30.37 11.46
N THR A 331 -14.38 -30.11 10.15
CA THR A 331 -13.16 -30.17 9.31
C THR A 331 -12.69 -28.80 8.82
N ALA A 332 -13.10 -27.72 9.48
CA ALA A 332 -12.72 -26.34 9.10
C ALA A 332 -11.19 -26.12 9.11
N HIS A 333 -10.47 -26.76 10.02
CA HIS A 333 -9.00 -26.72 10.10
C HIS A 333 -8.30 -27.18 8.80
N LEU A 334 -8.94 -28.05 8.00
CA LEU A 334 -8.38 -28.49 6.71
C LEU A 334 -8.38 -27.38 5.66
N LEU A 335 -9.34 -26.45 5.72
CA LEU A 335 -9.37 -25.27 4.85
C LEU A 335 -8.26 -24.31 5.25
N GLU A 336 -8.08 -24.06 6.55
CA GLU A 336 -7.00 -23.23 7.08
C GLU A 336 -5.63 -23.78 6.70
N GLU A 337 -5.42 -25.09 6.83
CA GLU A 337 -4.17 -25.76 6.47
C GLU A 337 -3.91 -25.74 4.95
N ARG A 338 -4.96 -25.85 4.14
CA ARG A 338 -4.84 -25.69 2.68
C ARG A 338 -4.43 -24.27 2.32
N ASP A 339 -5.10 -23.26 2.85
CA ASP A 339 -4.83 -21.86 2.55
C ASP A 339 -3.43 -21.47 3.02
N ARG A 340 -3.03 -21.90 4.24
CA ARG A 340 -1.67 -21.72 4.78
C ARG A 340 -0.60 -22.33 3.88
N ARG A 341 -0.78 -23.57 3.42
CA ARG A 341 0.17 -24.23 2.50
C ARG A 341 0.28 -23.50 1.16
N ALA A 342 -0.84 -23.03 0.61
CA ALA A 342 -0.84 -22.24 -0.62
C ALA A 342 -0.10 -20.92 -0.45
N THR A 343 -0.34 -20.20 0.65
CA THR A 343 0.40 -18.96 0.97
C THR A 343 1.89 -19.21 1.12
N LEU A 344 2.29 -20.25 1.86
CA LEU A 344 3.71 -20.59 2.03
C LEU A 344 4.37 -20.96 0.69
N ALA A 345 3.70 -21.75 -0.14
CA ALA A 345 4.22 -22.10 -1.46
C ALA A 345 4.36 -20.86 -2.37
N ALA A 346 3.39 -19.94 -2.33
CA ALA A 346 3.45 -18.68 -3.08
C ALA A 346 4.60 -17.78 -2.59
N LEU A 347 4.79 -17.68 -1.27
CA LEU A 347 5.92 -16.96 -0.67
C LEU A 347 7.24 -17.54 -1.12
N THR A 348 7.43 -18.85 -0.98
CA THR A 348 8.65 -19.54 -1.43
C THR A 348 8.93 -19.23 -2.89
N ALA A 349 7.91 -19.26 -3.76
CA ALA A 349 8.10 -18.97 -5.19
C ALA A 349 8.66 -17.56 -5.46
N VAL A 350 8.23 -16.55 -4.71
CA VAL A 350 8.67 -15.15 -4.92
C VAL A 350 9.89 -14.74 -4.07
N THR A 351 10.24 -15.51 -3.04
CA THR A 351 11.37 -15.18 -2.15
C THR A 351 12.62 -16.06 -2.35
N SER A 352 12.54 -17.19 -3.06
CA SER A 352 13.66 -18.14 -3.24
C SER A 352 14.82 -17.62 -4.10
N GLY A 353 14.65 -16.49 -4.80
CA GLY A 353 15.73 -15.85 -5.56
C GLY A 353 16.69 -15.06 -4.67
N PRO A 354 17.95 -14.83 -5.11
CA PRO A 354 18.89 -13.96 -4.39
C PRO A 354 18.22 -12.62 -4.09
N ALA A 355 18.52 -12.04 -2.93
CA ALA A 355 18.01 -10.73 -2.58
C ALA A 355 18.38 -9.75 -3.71
N PRO A 356 17.43 -8.92 -4.17
CA PRO A 356 17.73 -7.95 -5.22
C PRO A 356 18.91 -7.08 -4.78
N ALA A 357 19.80 -6.73 -5.71
CA ALA A 357 20.82 -5.72 -5.46
C ALA A 357 20.10 -4.39 -5.22
N LEU A 358 19.83 -4.09 -3.95
CA LEU A 358 19.08 -2.91 -3.55
C LEU A 358 19.96 -1.69 -3.83
N LEU A 359 19.46 -0.79 -4.67
CA LEU A 359 20.04 0.54 -4.76
C LEU A 359 19.87 1.20 -3.38
N PRO A 360 20.95 1.76 -2.79
CA PRO A 360 20.84 2.47 -1.53
C PRO A 360 19.77 3.55 -1.67
N HIS A 361 18.94 3.67 -0.63
CA HIS A 361 17.96 4.75 -0.59
C HIS A 361 18.73 6.07 -0.67
N PRO A 362 18.39 6.97 -1.62
CA PRO A 362 19.07 8.25 -1.73
C PRO A 362 18.93 9.00 -0.39
N PRO A 363 20.02 9.56 0.18
CA PRO A 363 19.92 10.41 1.37
C PRO A 363 18.93 11.56 1.17
N ALA A 364 18.38 12.07 2.27
CA ALA A 364 17.27 13.05 2.36
C ALA A 364 17.33 14.27 1.42
N GLY A 365 18.51 14.65 0.91
CA GLY A 365 18.71 15.74 -0.05
C GLY A 365 18.92 15.32 -1.52
N SER A 366 18.80 14.02 -1.83
CA SER A 366 19.23 13.44 -3.12
C SER A 366 18.16 12.59 -3.82
N LEU A 367 16.89 12.67 -3.39
CA LEU A 367 15.76 12.04 -4.11
C LEU A 367 15.64 12.49 -5.58
N THR A 368 16.44 13.48 -5.97
CA THR A 368 16.61 14.04 -7.30
C THR A 368 17.66 13.33 -8.16
N GLU A 369 18.54 12.50 -7.60
CA GLU A 369 19.57 11.78 -8.34
C GLU A 369 19.28 10.28 -8.39
N ARG A 370 19.13 9.74 -9.60
CA ARG A 370 19.09 8.29 -9.85
C ARG A 370 20.30 7.84 -10.68
N PRO A 371 20.82 6.62 -10.48
CA PRO A 371 21.80 6.02 -11.38
C PRO A 371 21.19 5.76 -12.76
N THR A 372 22.00 5.84 -13.82
CA THR A 372 21.58 5.51 -15.18
C THR A 372 21.24 4.03 -15.31
N PRO A 373 20.15 3.66 -16.03
CA PRO A 373 19.76 2.27 -16.19
C PRO A 373 20.82 1.46 -16.94
N SER A 374 20.96 0.19 -16.55
CA SER A 374 21.79 -0.78 -17.27
C SER A 374 21.20 -1.05 -18.66
N SER A 375 22.05 -1.11 -19.68
CA SER A 375 21.72 -1.28 -21.11
C SER A 375 21.08 -2.62 -21.49
N ALA A 376 20.63 -3.41 -20.52
CA ALA A 376 20.13 -4.77 -20.69
C ALA A 376 18.59 -4.93 -20.59
N ASP A 377 17.82 -3.85 -20.37
CA ASP A 377 16.34 -3.93 -20.28
C ASP A 377 15.70 -3.85 -21.69
N PRO A 378 15.01 -4.92 -22.17
CA PRO A 378 14.33 -4.92 -23.46
C PRO A 378 13.15 -3.93 -23.54
N LEU A 379 12.60 -3.51 -22.39
CA LEU A 379 11.46 -2.57 -22.34
C LEU A 379 11.88 -1.11 -22.57
N ALA A 380 13.17 -0.79 -22.43
CA ALA A 380 13.71 0.54 -22.69
C ALA A 380 13.82 0.88 -24.19
N GLN A 381 13.66 -0.11 -25.07
CA GLN A 381 13.91 0.02 -26.52
C GLN A 381 12.64 0.16 -27.36
N GLN A 382 11.44 0.19 -26.77
CA GLN A 382 10.23 0.40 -27.55
C GLN A 382 10.04 1.87 -27.92
N PRO A 383 9.93 2.21 -29.22
CA PRO A 383 9.65 3.57 -29.64
C PRO A 383 8.24 3.98 -29.17
N ALA A 384 8.12 5.25 -28.75
CA ALA A 384 6.86 5.82 -28.32
C ALA A 384 5.78 5.67 -29.42
N PRO A 385 4.58 5.14 -29.13
CA PRO A 385 3.46 5.27 -30.05
C PRO A 385 3.07 6.74 -30.17
N ALA A 386 2.64 7.14 -31.37
CA ALA A 386 2.19 8.51 -31.65
C ALA A 386 1.16 9.00 -30.61
N PRO A 387 1.16 10.30 -30.25
CA PRO A 387 0.23 10.83 -29.27
C PRO A 387 -1.20 10.47 -29.65
N ALA A 388 -1.89 9.77 -28.75
CA ALA A 388 -3.32 9.52 -28.89
C ALA A 388 -4.05 10.87 -28.90
N ALA A 389 -4.94 11.05 -29.86
CA ALA A 389 -5.78 12.24 -29.96
C ALA A 389 -6.53 12.46 -28.63
N PRO A 390 -6.72 13.72 -28.21
CA PRO A 390 -7.45 14.03 -26.98
C PRO A 390 -8.83 13.39 -27.04
N LEU A 391 -9.14 12.54 -26.05
CA LEU A 391 -10.49 12.02 -25.85
C LEU A 391 -11.40 13.20 -25.52
N SER A 392 -12.36 13.48 -26.40
CA SER A 392 -13.41 14.45 -26.15
C SER A 392 -14.19 14.06 -24.90
N HIS A 393 -14.04 14.82 -23.82
CA HIS A 393 -14.94 14.74 -22.68
C HIS A 393 -16.37 15.09 -23.14
N PRO A 394 -17.41 14.34 -22.72
CA PRO A 394 -18.77 14.86 -22.83
C PRO A 394 -18.85 16.16 -22.01
N PRO A 395 -19.63 17.17 -22.46
CA PRO A 395 -19.73 18.44 -21.77
C PRO A 395 -20.24 18.25 -20.33
N ALA A 396 -19.78 19.11 -19.43
CA ALA A 396 -20.23 19.17 -18.05
C ALA A 396 -21.76 19.29 -17.98
N ASP A 397 -22.37 18.54 -17.07
CA ASP A 397 -23.81 18.62 -16.77
C ASP A 397 -24.10 19.98 -16.11
N PRO A 398 -24.92 20.87 -16.71
CA PRO A 398 -25.08 22.25 -16.27
C PRO A 398 -25.82 22.42 -14.93
N LEU A 399 -26.17 21.33 -14.25
CA LEU A 399 -26.96 21.35 -13.01
C LEU A 399 -26.15 21.36 -11.70
N ILE A 400 -24.81 21.40 -11.77
CA ILE A 400 -23.94 21.55 -10.58
C ILE A 400 -23.51 23.01 -10.35
N ALA A 401 -23.77 23.90 -11.31
CA ALA A 401 -23.37 25.30 -11.25
C ALA A 401 -24.56 26.25 -11.35
N ASP A 402 -25.54 26.14 -10.45
CA ASP A 402 -26.38 27.27 -10.01
C ASP A 402 -27.38 26.82 -8.94
N THR A 403 -27.04 27.05 -7.68
CA THR A 403 -28.07 27.16 -6.64
C THR A 403 -27.62 28.27 -5.69
N PRO A 404 -28.28 29.44 -5.68
CA PRO A 404 -27.94 30.50 -4.74
C PRO A 404 -28.28 30.07 -3.31
N PRO A 405 -27.54 30.54 -2.29
CA PRO A 405 -27.83 30.20 -0.90
C PRO A 405 -29.23 30.74 -0.50
N PRO A 406 -29.98 30.03 0.36
CA PRO A 406 -31.28 30.51 0.81
C PRO A 406 -31.12 31.77 1.65
N ALA A 407 -31.93 32.78 1.32
CA ALA A 407 -32.01 34.05 2.01
C ALA A 407 -32.34 33.85 3.50
N ALA A 408 -31.56 34.52 4.36
CA ALA A 408 -31.89 34.67 5.77
C ALA A 408 -33.16 35.50 5.91
N THR A 409 -34.26 34.87 6.32
CA THR A 409 -35.46 35.60 6.75
C THR A 409 -35.32 35.89 8.24
N MET A 410 -34.96 37.13 8.54
CA MET A 410 -35.29 37.81 9.80
C MET A 410 -36.80 38.06 9.84
N ALA A 411 -37.45 37.71 10.96
CA ALA A 411 -38.41 38.53 11.72
C ALA A 411 -39.46 37.64 12.43
N GLY A 412 -39.63 37.88 13.75
CA GLY A 412 -40.72 37.36 14.57
C GLY A 412 -40.27 36.98 15.96
#